data_AF-A0A1H3SKR3-F1
#
_entry.id   AF-A0A1H3SKR3-F1
#
_cell.length_a   1.000
_cell.length_b   1.000
_cell.length_c   1.000
_cell.angle_alpha   90.00
_cell.angle_beta   90.00
_cell.angle_gamma   90.00
#
_symmetry.space_group_name_H-M   'P 1'
#
loop_
_entity.id
_entity.type
_entity.pdbx_description
1 polymer ?
#
loop_
_entity_poly.entity_id
_entity_poly.type
_entity_poly.pdbx_seq_one_letter_code
_entity_poly.pdbx_strand_id
1 'polypeptide(L)'
;MAFSDRFLSALNKWQKGWQEKACKRLEIANELESSIAETGLSQDFRNCDKTCYRKRFLVPNNPTNGGDLGPLFINGSLPEGVASWSSDKRFAQDFKDPTREGTFAAIFSHIPDPSEVLLNIPALWEDSSFQTAVKRFHDGNRENADALFRMRSRQSEVILRADLKYEELVHICGRSSPFDTLCELCGLHSEEEQDRLWSKFVEANSFPEEAFSLSTTATRAAMDRARASFLDKHGSTIQTVIAQRG
;
A
#
# COMPACT_ATOMS: atom_id res chain seq x y z
N MET A 1 8.79 22.00 23.98
CA MET A 1 9.71 20.89 23.64
C MET A 1 9.21 20.27 22.36
N ALA A 2 10.09 19.94 21.42
CA ALA A 2 9.71 19.41 20.10
C ALA A 2 8.97 18.05 20.16
N PHE A 3 9.17 17.26 21.24
CA PHE A 3 8.51 15.97 21.45
C PHE A 3 7.54 16.03 22.62
N SER A 4 6.34 16.53 22.38
CA SER A 4 5.29 16.62 23.39
C SER A 4 4.66 15.25 23.68
N ASP A 5 4.07 15.09 24.87
CA ASP A 5 3.33 13.87 25.23
C ASP A 5 2.16 13.60 24.27
N ARG A 6 1.54 14.66 23.74
CA ARG A 6 0.49 14.55 22.71
C ARG A 6 1.04 13.91 21.44
N PHE A 7 2.17 14.41 20.93
CA PHE A 7 2.82 13.84 19.74
C PHE A 7 3.24 12.38 19.96
N LEU A 8 3.88 12.07 21.10
CA LEU A 8 4.29 10.71 21.43
C LEU A 8 3.10 9.75 21.56
N SER A 9 1.99 10.22 22.14
CA SER A 9 0.73 9.48 22.21
C SER A 9 0.13 9.22 20.83
N ALA A 10 0.11 10.23 19.95
CA ALA A 10 -0.39 10.11 18.58
C ALA A 10 0.45 9.15 17.75
N LEU A 11 1.78 9.25 17.82
CA LEU A 11 2.71 8.34 17.15
C LEU A 11 2.56 6.89 17.65
N ASN A 12 2.42 6.71 18.96
CA ASN A 12 2.16 5.38 19.53
C ASN A 12 0.82 4.79 19.04
N LYS A 13 -0.24 5.60 18.95
CA LYS A 13 -1.53 5.14 18.40
C LYS A 13 -1.41 4.75 16.92
N TRP A 14 -0.69 5.55 16.12
CA TRP A 14 -0.37 5.24 14.73
C TRP A 14 0.31 3.88 14.61
N GLN A 15 1.35 3.64 15.41
CA GLN A 15 2.12 2.40 15.41
C GLN A 15 1.35 1.18 15.94
N LYS A 16 0.43 1.36 16.90
CA LYS A 16 -0.50 0.31 17.34
C LYS A 16 -1.44 -0.14 16.19
N GLY A 17 -1.63 0.72 15.20
CA GLY A 17 -2.52 0.47 14.07
C GLY A 17 -3.99 0.59 14.43
N TRP A 18 -4.84 0.40 13.42
CA TRP A 18 -6.27 0.72 13.48
C TRP A 18 -7.18 -0.52 13.38
N GLN A 19 -6.62 -1.73 13.51
CA GLN A 19 -7.33 -3.01 13.48
C GLN A 19 -8.24 -3.18 12.26
N GLU A 20 -7.85 -2.63 11.12
CA GLU A 20 -8.62 -2.67 9.87
C GLU A 20 -10.03 -2.01 9.97
N LYS A 21 -10.27 -1.13 10.96
CA LYS A 21 -11.47 -0.27 11.08
C LYS A 21 -11.30 1.11 10.45
N ALA A 22 -11.89 1.34 9.27
CA ALA A 22 -11.67 2.55 8.46
C ALA A 22 -11.87 3.89 9.21
N CYS A 23 -12.91 4.02 10.03
CA CYS A 23 -13.16 5.24 10.82
C CYS A 23 -11.99 5.59 11.76
N LYS A 24 -11.39 4.58 12.40
CA LYS A 24 -10.25 4.76 13.29
C LYS A 24 -8.98 5.19 12.54
N ARG A 25 -8.81 4.75 11.29
CA ARG A 25 -7.65 5.14 10.48
C ARG A 25 -7.60 6.65 10.29
N LEU A 26 -8.73 7.26 9.93
CA LEU A 26 -8.80 8.69 9.67
C LEU A 26 -8.58 9.51 10.95
N GLU A 27 -9.20 9.10 12.06
CA GLU A 27 -9.01 9.75 13.36
C GLU A 27 -7.53 9.73 13.80
N ILE A 28 -6.88 8.57 13.70
CA ILE A 28 -5.46 8.40 14.08
C ILE A 28 -4.55 9.21 13.16
N ALA A 29 -4.82 9.23 11.86
CA ALA A 29 -4.06 10.02 10.89
C ALA A 29 -4.15 11.53 11.18
N ASN A 30 -5.37 12.04 11.38
CA ASN A 30 -5.62 13.45 11.63
C ASN A 30 -4.99 13.92 12.95
N GLU A 31 -5.10 13.12 14.01
CA GLU A 31 -4.47 13.45 15.30
C GLU A 31 -2.93 13.44 15.19
N LEU A 32 -2.35 12.47 14.48
CA LEU A 32 -0.91 12.44 14.26
C LEU A 32 -0.44 13.69 13.51
N GLU A 33 -1.07 14.00 12.39
CA GLU A 33 -0.71 15.17 11.59
C GLU A 33 -0.86 16.47 12.38
N SER A 34 -1.97 16.66 13.08
CA SER A 34 -2.22 17.85 13.89
C SER A 34 -1.16 17.99 14.99
N SER A 35 -0.81 16.89 15.65
CA SER A 35 0.25 16.88 16.67
C SER A 35 1.63 17.23 16.08
N ILE A 36 1.95 16.76 14.87
CA ILE A 36 3.20 17.10 14.16
C ILE A 36 3.22 18.60 13.84
N ALA A 37 2.13 19.16 13.31
CA ALA A 37 2.06 20.57 12.95
C ALA A 37 2.30 21.51 14.16
N GLU A 38 1.84 21.12 15.35
CA GLU A 38 2.00 21.91 16.59
C GLU A 38 3.40 21.82 17.21
N THR A 39 4.16 20.76 16.92
CA THR A 39 5.48 20.54 17.55
C THR A 39 6.59 21.44 17.01
N GLY A 40 6.44 21.96 15.79
CA GLY A 40 7.51 22.69 15.10
C GLY A 40 8.75 21.83 14.82
N LEU A 41 8.56 20.54 14.52
CA LEU A 41 9.67 19.61 14.24
C LEU A 41 10.61 20.14 13.15
N SER A 42 11.92 19.89 13.33
CA SER A 42 12.95 20.21 12.34
C SER A 42 12.61 19.58 10.98
N GLN A 43 13.09 20.21 9.90
CA GLN A 43 12.93 19.69 8.55
C GLN A 43 13.64 18.33 8.38
N ASP A 44 14.65 18.04 9.20
CA ASP A 44 15.38 16.76 9.16
C ASP A 44 14.47 15.55 9.46
N PHE A 45 13.43 15.74 10.28
CA PHE A 45 12.43 14.71 10.57
C PHE A 45 11.30 14.66 9.54
N ARG A 46 11.31 15.59 8.56
CA ARG A 46 10.30 15.75 7.51
C ARG A 46 10.94 15.73 6.13
N ASN A 47 12.00 14.94 5.99
CA ASN A 47 12.68 14.72 4.72
C ASN A 47 12.99 13.22 4.55
N CYS A 48 13.02 12.75 3.32
CA CYS A 48 13.46 11.40 2.97
C CYS A 48 13.97 11.41 1.53
N ASP A 49 15.27 11.20 1.35
CA ASP A 49 15.95 11.15 0.05
C ASP A 49 16.02 9.72 -0.53
N LYS A 50 15.44 8.74 0.16
CA LYS A 50 15.43 7.34 -0.22
C LYS A 50 14.12 6.97 -0.88
N THR A 51 14.18 5.99 -1.79
CA THR A 51 12.97 5.35 -2.32
C THR A 51 12.20 4.67 -1.20
N CYS A 52 10.93 5.03 -1.08
CA CYS A 52 9.95 4.47 -0.19
C CYS A 52 9.08 3.44 -0.94
N TYR A 53 8.71 2.36 -0.25
CA TYR A 53 7.91 1.27 -0.80
C TYR A 53 6.62 1.09 0.00
N ARG A 54 5.52 0.89 -0.72
CA ARG A 54 4.21 0.63 -0.11
C ARG A 54 3.54 -0.55 -0.77
N LYS A 55 3.25 -1.57 0.04
CA LYS A 55 2.39 -2.69 -0.35
C LYS A 55 0.92 -2.32 -0.10
N ARG A 56 0.09 -2.48 -1.13
CA ARG A 56 -1.35 -2.25 -1.10
C ARG A 56 -2.06 -3.46 -1.69
N PHE A 57 -3.08 -3.96 -1.00
CA PHE A 57 -4.02 -4.91 -1.60
C PHE A 57 -5.01 -4.13 -2.45
N LEU A 58 -4.95 -4.35 -3.75
CA LEU A 58 -5.85 -3.76 -4.74
C LEU A 58 -7.03 -4.71 -4.95
N VAL A 59 -8.23 -4.15 -4.90
CA VAL A 59 -9.48 -4.84 -5.17
C VAL A 59 -9.81 -4.64 -6.66
N PRO A 60 -9.76 -5.68 -7.52
CA PRO A 60 -9.99 -5.51 -8.95
C PRO A 60 -11.37 -4.93 -9.26
N ASN A 61 -12.40 -5.46 -8.59
CA ASN A 61 -13.78 -5.06 -8.71
C ASN A 61 -14.42 -5.02 -7.31
N ASN A 62 -15.16 -3.96 -7.01
CA ASN A 62 -15.91 -3.82 -5.77
C ASN A 62 -17.34 -3.32 -6.11
N PRO A 63 -18.40 -3.97 -5.59
CA PRO A 63 -19.78 -3.56 -5.84
C PRO A 63 -20.09 -2.10 -5.44
N THR A 64 -19.35 -1.53 -4.49
CA THR A 64 -19.62 -0.19 -3.94
C THR A 64 -18.94 0.93 -4.73
N ASN A 65 -17.73 0.72 -5.25
CA ASN A 65 -16.95 1.78 -5.92
C ASN A 65 -16.31 1.37 -7.25
N GLY A 66 -16.60 0.17 -7.76
CA GLY A 66 -16.03 -0.34 -9.01
C GLY A 66 -14.62 -0.93 -8.89
N GLY A 67 -14.03 -0.94 -7.68
CA GLY A 67 -12.67 -1.45 -7.45
C GLY A 67 -11.58 -0.39 -7.60
N ASP A 68 -10.33 -0.78 -7.34
CA ASP A 68 -9.16 0.10 -7.35
C ASP A 68 -8.54 0.23 -8.76
N LEU A 69 -8.81 -0.70 -9.68
CA LEU A 69 -8.16 -0.68 -11.00
C LEU A 69 -8.71 0.41 -11.92
N GLY A 70 -10.02 0.65 -11.89
CA GLY A 70 -10.65 1.68 -12.71
C GLY A 70 -10.03 3.07 -12.47
N PRO A 71 -10.04 3.58 -11.22
CA PRO A 71 -9.39 4.87 -10.90
C PRO A 71 -7.90 4.88 -11.25
N LEU A 72 -7.18 3.80 -10.95
CA LEU A 72 -5.75 3.72 -11.27
C LEU A 72 -5.46 3.79 -12.78
N PHE A 73 -6.32 3.18 -13.62
CA PHE A 73 -6.16 3.17 -15.08
C PHE A 73 -6.61 4.47 -15.75
N ILE A 74 -7.68 5.08 -15.23
CA ILE A 74 -8.27 6.32 -15.77
C ILE A 74 -7.48 7.53 -15.30
N ASN A 75 -7.25 7.67 -13.99
CA ASN A 75 -6.61 8.84 -13.40
C ASN A 75 -5.09 8.70 -13.35
N GLY A 76 -4.55 7.50 -13.53
CA GLY A 76 -3.13 7.22 -13.34
C GLY A 76 -2.70 7.15 -11.87
N SER A 77 -3.63 7.35 -10.92
CA SER A 77 -3.34 7.33 -9.50
C SER A 77 -4.52 6.83 -8.64
N LEU A 78 -4.21 6.43 -7.41
CA LEU A 78 -5.18 6.12 -6.36
C LEU A 78 -4.95 7.01 -5.14
N PRO A 79 -6.00 7.71 -4.66
CA PRO A 79 -5.92 8.46 -3.41
C PRO A 79 -5.62 7.54 -2.23
N GLU A 80 -4.52 7.82 -1.53
CA GLU A 80 -4.09 7.01 -0.37
C GLU A 80 -4.22 7.76 0.96
N GLY A 81 -4.13 9.08 0.91
CA GLY A 81 -4.08 9.93 2.11
C GLY A 81 -2.79 9.72 2.90
N VAL A 82 -2.87 9.86 4.23
CA VAL A 82 -1.72 9.62 5.11
C VAL A 82 -1.52 8.11 5.29
N ALA A 83 -0.29 7.65 5.07
CA ALA A 83 0.05 6.24 5.05
C ALA A 83 1.50 5.97 5.43
N SER A 84 1.73 4.78 6.00
CA SER A 84 3.08 4.26 6.23
C SER A 84 3.66 3.70 4.94
N TRP A 85 4.89 4.11 4.65
CA TRP A 85 5.78 3.57 3.63
C TRP A 85 7.04 3.02 4.30
N SER A 86 7.77 2.16 3.62
CA SER A 86 9.04 1.60 4.12
C SER A 86 10.17 1.97 3.18
N SER A 87 11.27 2.50 3.70
CA SER A 87 12.53 2.67 2.95
C SER A 87 13.27 1.34 2.70
N ASP A 88 12.80 0.23 3.27
CA ASP A 88 13.25 -1.13 3.00
C ASP A 88 12.25 -1.88 2.11
N LYS A 89 12.69 -2.25 0.91
CA LYS A 89 11.92 -3.01 -0.08
C LYS A 89 11.53 -4.40 0.40
N ARG A 90 12.46 -5.13 1.04
CA ARG A 90 12.21 -6.50 1.52
C ARG A 90 11.16 -6.47 2.62
N PHE A 91 11.31 -5.52 3.55
CA PHE A 91 10.29 -5.29 4.56
C PHE A 91 8.92 -5.02 3.94
N ALA A 92 8.83 -4.17 2.92
CA ALA A 92 7.55 -3.89 2.24
C ALA A 92 6.96 -5.13 1.54
N GLN A 93 7.78 -6.02 0.99
CA GLN A 93 7.36 -7.29 0.37
C GLN A 93 6.77 -8.26 1.40
N ASP A 94 7.50 -8.46 2.50
CA ASP A 94 7.17 -9.41 3.56
C ASP A 94 6.04 -8.91 4.47
N PHE A 95 5.74 -7.61 4.44
CA PHE A 95 4.74 -7.00 5.32
C PHE A 95 3.32 -7.49 4.97
N LYS A 96 2.67 -8.14 5.96
CA LYS A 96 1.35 -8.81 5.86
C LYS A 96 1.37 -10.02 4.92
N ASP A 97 0.42 -10.94 5.14
CA ASP A 97 0.15 -12.11 4.29
C ASP A 97 0.36 -11.76 2.80
N PRO A 98 1.09 -12.56 1.99
CA PRO A 98 1.21 -12.30 0.56
C PRO A 98 -0.15 -12.23 -0.16
N THR A 99 -1.21 -12.77 0.46
CA THR A 99 -2.50 -12.97 -0.16
C THR A 99 -3.66 -12.50 0.72
N ARG A 100 -4.68 -11.92 0.07
CA ARG A 100 -6.00 -11.67 0.66
C ARG A 100 -7.03 -12.02 -0.42
N GLU A 101 -8.01 -12.83 -0.07
CA GLU A 101 -9.05 -13.28 -1.00
C GLU A 101 -9.73 -12.09 -1.69
N GLY A 102 -10.01 -12.23 -2.99
CA GLY A 102 -10.61 -11.16 -3.80
C GLY A 102 -9.72 -9.96 -4.09
N THR A 103 -8.43 -10.02 -3.74
CA THR A 103 -7.46 -8.93 -3.99
C THR A 103 -6.14 -9.48 -4.54
N PHE A 104 -5.32 -8.59 -5.08
CA PHE A 104 -3.90 -8.87 -5.28
C PHE A 104 -3.07 -7.80 -4.58
N ALA A 105 -1.90 -8.19 -4.09
CA ALA A 105 -0.96 -7.26 -3.49
C ALA A 105 -0.12 -6.60 -4.58
N ALA A 106 -0.01 -5.29 -4.51
CA ALA A 106 0.77 -4.44 -5.39
C ALA A 106 1.80 -3.68 -4.54
N ILE A 107 3.03 -3.52 -5.04
CA ILE A 107 4.05 -2.69 -4.39
C ILE A 107 4.37 -1.52 -5.29
N PHE A 108 4.25 -0.33 -4.70
CA PHE A 108 4.59 0.94 -5.29
C PHE A 108 5.95 1.39 -4.76
N SER A 109 6.77 1.97 -5.62
CA SER A 109 8.04 2.60 -5.24
C SER A 109 7.99 4.09 -5.58
N HIS A 110 8.28 4.92 -4.60
CA HIS A 110 8.09 6.36 -4.70
C HIS A 110 9.26 7.07 -4.02
N ILE A 111 9.80 8.11 -4.66
CA ILE A 111 10.77 9.00 -4.03
C ILE A 111 9.96 10.22 -3.57
N PRO A 112 9.78 10.41 -2.26
CA PRO A 112 8.88 11.44 -1.76
C PRO A 112 9.46 12.84 -1.96
N ASP A 113 8.60 13.77 -2.37
CA ASP A 113 8.88 15.19 -2.25
C ASP A 113 8.90 15.61 -0.78
N PRO A 114 9.70 16.61 -0.38
CA PRO A 114 9.75 17.08 1.00
C PRO A 114 8.38 17.49 1.57
N SER A 115 7.45 17.95 0.73
CA SER A 115 6.08 18.29 1.13
C SER A 115 5.19 17.08 1.43
N GLU A 116 5.56 15.90 0.93
CA GLU A 116 4.82 14.65 1.14
C GLU A 116 5.23 13.96 2.45
N VAL A 117 6.42 14.26 2.98
CA VAL A 117 6.94 13.63 4.19
C VAL A 117 6.34 14.27 5.44
N LEU A 118 5.41 13.57 6.10
CA LEU A 118 4.91 13.98 7.40
C LEU A 118 5.90 13.67 8.51
N LEU A 119 6.50 12.47 8.46
CA LEU A 119 7.41 12.01 9.51
C LEU A 119 8.36 10.92 9.01
N ASN A 120 9.66 11.16 9.20
CA ASN A 120 10.72 10.17 9.01
C ASN A 120 11.04 9.53 10.37
N ILE A 121 10.44 8.35 10.64
CA ILE A 121 10.66 7.62 11.90
C ILE A 121 12.13 7.19 12.10
N PRO A 122 12.88 6.71 11.08
CA PRO A 122 14.31 6.47 11.23
C PRO A 122 15.05 7.70 11.78
N ALA A 123 14.84 8.88 11.18
CA ALA A 123 15.49 10.10 11.61
C ALA A 123 15.14 10.49 13.06
N LEU A 124 13.90 10.27 13.50
CA LEU A 124 13.53 10.47 14.91
C LEU A 124 14.34 9.58 15.84
N TRP A 125 14.51 8.29 15.51
CA TRP A 125 15.25 7.36 16.36
C TRP A 125 16.75 7.58 16.35
N GLU A 126 17.30 8.27 15.35
CA GLU A 126 18.69 8.74 15.36
C GLU A 126 18.90 9.91 16.33
N ASP A 127 17.86 10.67 16.64
CA ASP A 127 17.93 11.79 17.57
C ASP A 127 17.89 11.38 19.05
N SER A 128 18.94 11.74 19.78
CA SER A 128 19.07 11.41 21.22
C SER A 128 18.00 12.08 22.09
N SER A 129 17.49 13.25 21.69
CA SER A 129 16.49 13.98 22.46
C SER A 129 15.10 13.35 22.31
N PHE A 130 14.78 12.80 21.13
CA PHE A 130 13.61 11.95 20.91
C PHE A 130 13.69 10.67 21.74
N GLN A 131 14.81 9.95 21.71
CA GLN A 131 15.00 8.74 22.52
C GLN A 131 14.78 9.01 24.02
N THR A 132 15.29 10.15 24.51
CA THR A 132 15.11 10.59 25.90
C THR A 132 13.65 10.92 26.20
N ALA A 133 12.95 11.62 25.29
CA ALA A 133 11.55 11.96 25.45
C ALA A 133 10.66 10.70 25.49
N VAL A 134 10.89 9.75 24.57
CA VAL A 134 10.18 8.47 24.53
C VAL A 134 10.39 7.66 25.82
N LYS A 135 11.61 7.64 26.36
CA LYS A 135 11.90 6.99 27.65
C LYS A 135 11.13 7.64 28.80
N ARG A 136 11.15 8.97 28.90
CA ARG A 136 10.40 9.71 29.94
C ARG A 136 8.89 9.46 29.82
N PHE A 137 8.36 9.48 28.61
CA PHE A 137 6.96 9.20 28.33
C PHE A 137 6.56 7.78 28.75
N HIS A 138 7.43 6.79 28.50
CA HIS A 138 7.22 5.40 28.95
C HIS A 138 7.26 5.25 30.47
N ASP A 139 8.25 5.86 31.13
CA ASP A 139 8.39 5.82 32.58
C ASP A 139 7.17 6.42 33.31
N GLY A 140 6.57 7.46 32.72
CA GLY A 140 5.37 8.13 33.25
C GLY A 140 4.02 7.50 32.86
N ASN A 141 3.96 6.70 31.79
CA ASN A 141 2.70 6.16 31.26
C ASN A 141 2.90 4.76 30.61
N ARG A 142 3.23 3.77 31.47
CA ARG A 142 3.71 2.44 31.06
C ARG A 142 2.79 1.68 30.09
N GLU A 143 1.47 1.77 30.24
CA GLU A 143 0.53 0.99 29.40
C GLU A 143 0.41 1.53 27.96
N ASN A 144 0.90 2.75 27.70
CA ASN A 144 0.68 3.45 26.44
C ASN A 144 1.93 3.80 25.64
N ALA A 145 3.11 3.28 25.96
CA ALA A 145 4.34 3.57 25.22
C ALA A 145 5.03 2.33 24.61
N ASP A 146 4.51 1.13 24.88
CA ASP A 146 5.10 -0.13 24.43
C ASP A 146 5.26 -0.24 22.91
N ALA A 147 4.36 0.34 22.12
CA ALA A 147 4.43 0.23 20.66
C ALA A 147 5.66 0.97 20.11
N LEU A 148 5.99 2.14 20.70
CA LEU A 148 7.18 2.92 20.35
C LEU A 148 8.46 2.09 20.54
N PHE A 149 8.57 1.39 21.68
CA PHE A 149 9.76 0.59 21.98
C PHE A 149 9.83 -0.74 21.19
N ARG A 150 8.71 -1.44 21.02
CA ARG A 150 8.67 -2.70 20.27
C ARG A 150 9.01 -2.52 18.79
N MET A 151 8.82 -1.32 18.25
CA MET A 151 9.11 -0.99 16.86
C MET A 151 10.48 -0.36 16.62
N ARG A 152 11.40 -0.37 17.59
CA ARG A 152 12.84 -0.10 17.33
C ARG A 152 13.42 -1.04 16.25
N SER A 153 12.72 -2.11 15.86
CA SER A 153 13.06 -3.02 14.75
C SER A 153 12.44 -2.65 13.39
N ARG A 154 11.51 -1.69 13.32
CA ARG A 154 10.83 -1.22 12.09
C ARG A 154 11.35 0.17 11.66
N GLN A 155 12.65 0.37 11.78
CA GLN A 155 13.34 1.67 11.55
C GLN A 155 13.33 2.12 10.09
N SER A 156 12.58 1.48 9.19
CA SER A 156 12.44 1.92 7.81
C SER A 156 11.16 2.71 7.54
N GLU A 157 10.26 2.84 8.52
CA GLU A 157 8.96 3.45 8.31
C GLU A 157 9.04 4.98 8.09
N VAL A 158 8.45 5.44 7.00
CA VAL A 158 8.27 6.87 6.68
C VAL A 158 6.79 7.10 6.48
N ILE A 159 6.24 8.11 7.15
CA ILE A 159 4.82 8.47 7.05
C ILE A 159 4.69 9.55 5.97
N LEU A 160 3.99 9.21 4.90
CA LEU A 160 3.80 10.08 3.74
C LEU A 160 2.33 10.43 3.53
N ARG A 161 2.10 11.59 2.93
CA ARG A 161 0.89 11.91 2.16
C ARG A 161 1.28 11.90 0.70
N ALA A 162 1.11 10.75 0.07
CA ALA A 162 1.40 10.54 -1.33
C ALA A 162 0.37 9.56 -1.91
N ASP A 163 -0.16 9.89 -3.08
CA ASP A 163 -1.05 9.00 -3.83
C ASP A 163 -0.26 7.87 -4.48
N LEU A 164 -0.91 6.73 -4.71
CA LEU A 164 -0.28 5.61 -5.39
C LEU A 164 -0.36 5.83 -6.89
N LYS A 165 0.77 6.06 -7.57
CA LYS A 165 0.77 6.29 -9.03
C LYS A 165 0.95 4.98 -9.80
N TYR A 166 0.27 4.86 -10.93
CA TYR A 166 0.39 3.70 -11.82
C TYR A 166 1.84 3.51 -12.27
N GLU A 167 2.53 4.59 -12.62
CA GLU A 167 3.94 4.60 -13.03
C GLU A 167 4.93 4.26 -11.91
N GLU A 168 4.48 4.10 -10.68
CA GLU A 168 5.30 3.70 -9.53
C GLU A 168 5.11 2.23 -9.16
N LEU A 169 4.21 1.52 -9.85
CA LEU A 169 3.95 0.11 -9.61
C LEU A 169 5.12 -0.77 -10.07
N VAL A 170 5.79 -1.41 -9.11
CA VAL A 170 7.01 -2.19 -9.36
C VAL A 170 6.86 -3.69 -9.10
N HIS A 171 5.78 -4.11 -8.44
CA HIS A 171 5.58 -5.52 -8.11
C HIS A 171 4.11 -5.86 -7.96
N ILE A 172 3.73 -7.07 -8.36
CA ILE A 172 2.44 -7.68 -8.05
C ILE A 172 2.70 -9.08 -7.49
N CYS A 173 2.02 -9.42 -6.41
CA CYS A 173 1.92 -10.77 -5.89
C CYS A 173 0.45 -11.10 -5.57
N GLY A 174 0.09 -12.37 -5.69
CA GLY A 174 -1.28 -12.80 -5.48
C GLY A 174 -1.46 -14.28 -5.79
N ARG A 175 -2.72 -14.68 -5.93
CA ARG A 175 -3.13 -15.97 -6.47
C ARG A 175 -4.02 -15.72 -7.67
N SER A 176 -3.97 -16.60 -8.66
CA SER A 176 -4.96 -16.54 -9.73
C SER A 176 -6.32 -16.98 -9.21
N SER A 177 -7.35 -16.76 -10.00
CA SER A 177 -8.64 -17.41 -9.79
C SER A 177 -8.49 -18.93 -9.85
N PRO A 178 -9.38 -19.70 -9.19
CA PRO A 178 -9.44 -21.15 -9.33
C PRO A 178 -9.49 -21.59 -10.79
N PHE A 179 -8.99 -22.78 -11.07
CA PHE A 179 -8.87 -23.29 -12.45
C PHE A 179 -10.22 -23.28 -13.20
N ASP A 180 -11.31 -23.69 -12.53
CA ASP A 180 -12.65 -23.70 -13.12
C ASP A 180 -13.09 -22.29 -13.56
N THR A 181 -12.84 -21.29 -12.73
CA THR A 181 -13.13 -19.88 -13.07
C THR A 181 -12.28 -19.41 -14.25
N LEU A 182 -11.03 -19.85 -14.37
CA LEU A 182 -10.20 -19.53 -15.53
C LEU A 182 -10.75 -20.17 -16.80
N CYS A 183 -11.23 -21.41 -16.72
CA CYS A 183 -11.88 -22.08 -17.84
C CYS A 183 -13.13 -21.34 -18.29
N GLU A 184 -13.99 -20.94 -17.35
CA GLU A 184 -15.17 -20.10 -17.63
C GLU A 184 -14.79 -18.78 -18.29
N LEU A 185 -13.80 -18.07 -17.75
CA LEU A 185 -13.32 -16.79 -18.29
C LEU A 185 -12.72 -16.92 -19.70
N CYS A 186 -12.13 -18.09 -20.02
CA CYS A 186 -11.61 -18.40 -21.34
C CYS A 186 -12.65 -19.01 -22.29
N GLY A 187 -13.90 -19.22 -21.83
CA GLY A 187 -14.96 -19.85 -22.62
C GLY A 187 -14.73 -21.33 -22.89
N LEU A 188 -13.96 -22.02 -22.04
CA LEU A 188 -13.64 -23.44 -22.16
C LEU A 188 -14.69 -24.27 -21.43
N HIS A 189 -15.57 -24.91 -22.18
CA HIS A 189 -16.74 -25.62 -21.64
C HIS A 189 -16.68 -27.14 -21.80
N SER A 190 -15.74 -27.65 -22.61
CA SER A 190 -15.54 -29.09 -22.78
C SER A 190 -14.40 -29.64 -21.91
N GLU A 191 -14.53 -30.88 -21.45
CA GLU A 191 -13.47 -31.57 -20.69
C GLU A 191 -12.16 -31.62 -21.47
N GLU A 192 -12.21 -31.86 -22.79
CA GLU A 192 -11.03 -31.92 -23.66
C GLU A 192 -10.25 -30.59 -23.70
N GLU A 193 -10.95 -29.45 -23.74
CA GLU A 193 -10.33 -28.12 -23.71
C GLU A 193 -9.70 -27.79 -22.36
N GLN A 194 -10.41 -28.15 -21.28
CA GLN A 194 -9.94 -27.96 -19.91
C GLN A 194 -8.72 -28.84 -19.63
N ASP A 195 -8.75 -30.13 -19.99
CA ASP A 195 -7.61 -31.05 -19.84
C ASP A 195 -6.39 -30.58 -20.62
N ARG A 196 -6.61 -30.04 -21.83
CA ARG A 196 -5.52 -29.47 -22.64
C ARG A 196 -4.91 -28.24 -21.98
N LEU A 197 -5.71 -27.40 -21.33
CA LEU A 197 -5.20 -26.24 -20.58
C LEU A 197 -4.47 -26.69 -19.31
N TRP A 198 -5.02 -27.66 -18.57
CA TRP A 198 -4.39 -28.21 -17.38
C TRP A 198 -3.04 -28.86 -17.68
N SER A 199 -2.96 -29.63 -18.77
CA SER A 199 -1.71 -30.23 -19.23
C SER A 199 -0.61 -29.19 -19.46
N LYS A 200 -0.95 -28.01 -20.01
CA LYS A 200 0.01 -26.91 -20.16
C LYS A 200 0.50 -26.35 -18.82
N PHE A 201 -0.37 -26.26 -17.82
CA PHE A 201 0.02 -25.83 -16.47
C PHE A 201 0.97 -26.85 -15.82
N VAL A 202 0.69 -28.15 -15.98
CA VAL A 202 1.56 -29.24 -15.51
C VAL A 202 2.92 -29.21 -16.21
N GLU A 203 2.95 -29.09 -17.55
CA GLU A 203 4.18 -28.99 -18.33
C GLU A 203 5.02 -27.76 -17.94
N ALA A 204 4.36 -26.64 -17.64
CA ALA A 204 5.00 -25.41 -17.19
C ALA A 204 5.37 -25.41 -15.69
N ASN A 205 4.97 -26.45 -14.94
CA ASN A 205 5.06 -26.52 -13.47
C ASN A 205 4.57 -25.22 -12.80
N SER A 206 3.40 -24.75 -13.22
CA SER A 206 2.81 -23.49 -12.78
C SER A 206 1.33 -23.71 -12.51
N PHE A 207 0.90 -23.54 -11.27
CA PHE A 207 -0.48 -23.84 -10.86
C PHE A 207 -1.24 -22.56 -10.51
N PRO A 208 -2.46 -22.34 -11.03
CA PRO A 208 -3.23 -21.10 -10.82
C PRO A 208 -3.43 -20.69 -9.37
N GLU A 209 -3.62 -21.67 -8.49
CA GLU A 209 -3.95 -21.45 -7.08
C GLU A 209 -2.71 -21.20 -6.21
N GLU A 210 -1.51 -21.41 -6.75
CA GLU A 210 -0.27 -21.10 -6.07
C GLU A 210 -0.01 -19.60 -6.03
N ALA A 211 0.63 -19.16 -4.95
CA ALA A 211 1.02 -17.77 -4.83
C ALA A 211 2.11 -17.45 -5.86
N PHE A 212 1.88 -16.42 -6.66
CA PHE A 212 2.84 -15.94 -7.64
C PHE A 212 3.36 -14.56 -7.26
N SER A 213 4.51 -14.22 -7.84
CA SER A 213 5.17 -12.93 -7.73
C SER A 213 5.73 -12.57 -9.09
N LEU A 214 5.42 -11.37 -9.58
CA LEU A 214 5.88 -10.89 -10.88
C LEU A 214 7.12 -10.01 -10.73
N SER A 215 8.07 -10.16 -11.66
CA SER A 215 9.15 -9.18 -11.82
C SER A 215 8.56 -7.82 -12.22
N THR A 216 9.32 -6.73 -12.05
CA THR A 216 8.86 -5.38 -12.42
C THR A 216 8.44 -5.30 -13.90
N THR A 217 9.21 -5.91 -14.80
CA THR A 217 8.87 -5.96 -16.23
C THR A 217 7.59 -6.74 -16.49
N ALA A 218 7.41 -7.89 -15.82
CA ALA A 218 6.20 -8.70 -15.95
C ALA A 218 4.97 -7.99 -15.35
N THR A 219 5.13 -7.31 -14.21
CA THR A 219 4.11 -6.45 -13.59
C THR A 219 3.64 -5.38 -14.57
N ARG A 220 4.57 -4.65 -15.21
CA ARG A 220 4.24 -3.65 -16.22
C ARG A 220 3.45 -4.24 -17.37
N ALA A 221 3.98 -5.27 -18.01
CA ALA A 221 3.34 -5.89 -19.15
C ALA A 221 1.93 -6.42 -18.81
N ALA A 222 1.74 -7.01 -17.63
CA ALA A 222 0.43 -7.47 -17.17
C ALA A 222 -0.55 -6.30 -16.97
N MET A 223 -0.10 -5.23 -16.31
CA MET A 223 -0.94 -4.08 -16.01
C MET A 223 -1.25 -3.23 -17.24
N ASP A 224 -0.34 -3.14 -18.21
CA ASP A 224 -0.57 -2.43 -19.47
C ASP A 224 -1.61 -3.15 -20.32
N ARG A 225 -1.54 -4.49 -20.38
CA ARG A 225 -2.58 -5.30 -21.02
C ARG A 225 -3.94 -5.14 -20.34
N ALA A 226 -3.97 -5.19 -19.02
CA ALA A 226 -5.20 -5.00 -18.24
C ALA A 226 -5.80 -3.60 -18.49
N ARG A 227 -4.95 -2.57 -18.49
CA ARG A 227 -5.35 -1.19 -18.78
C ARG A 227 -5.90 -1.05 -20.20
N ALA A 228 -5.21 -1.60 -21.20
CA ALA A 228 -5.66 -1.56 -22.59
C ALA A 228 -7.02 -2.23 -22.78
N SER A 229 -7.19 -3.44 -22.23
CA SER A 229 -8.47 -4.17 -22.26
C SER A 229 -9.60 -3.40 -21.57
N PHE A 230 -9.32 -2.80 -20.41
CA PHE A 230 -10.28 -1.96 -19.70
C PHE A 230 -10.71 -0.74 -20.53
N LEU A 231 -9.75 -0.03 -21.14
CA LEU A 231 -10.04 1.16 -21.95
C LEU A 231 -10.75 0.83 -23.26
N ASP A 232 -10.44 -0.31 -23.89
CA ASP A 232 -11.16 -0.78 -25.09
C ASP A 232 -12.63 -1.09 -24.76
N LYS A 233 -12.87 -1.81 -23.66
CA LYS A 233 -14.22 -2.19 -23.23
C LYS A 233 -15.07 -1.00 -22.74
N HIS A 234 -14.46 -0.02 -22.08
CA HIS A 234 -15.18 1.04 -21.37
C HIS A 234 -14.95 2.45 -21.92
N GLY A 235 -14.09 2.62 -22.94
CA GLY A 235 -13.64 3.92 -23.42
C GLY A 235 -14.77 4.83 -23.92
N SER A 236 -15.72 4.28 -24.68
CA SER A 236 -16.87 5.05 -25.20
C SER A 236 -17.77 5.59 -24.09
N THR A 237 -18.03 4.78 -23.05
CA THR A 237 -18.78 5.18 -21.86
C THR A 237 -18.04 6.26 -21.08
N ILE A 238 -16.73 6.09 -20.89
CA ILE A 238 -15.88 7.07 -20.19
C ILE A 238 -15.91 8.43 -20.90
N GLN A 239 -15.72 8.45 -22.22
CA GLN A 239 -15.77 9.68 -23.02
C GLN A 239 -17.13 10.38 -22.93
N THR A 240 -18.22 9.61 -22.97
CA THR A 240 -19.58 10.16 -22.86
C THR A 240 -19.81 10.82 -21.51
N VAL A 241 -19.38 10.18 -20.40
CA VAL A 241 -19.55 10.74 -19.05
C VAL A 241 -18.67 11.98 -18.84
N ILE A 242 -17.44 11.99 -19.37
CA ILE A 242 -16.55 13.16 -19.30
C ILE A 242 -17.16 14.33 -20.07
N ALA A 243 -17.68 14.09 -21.28
CA ALA A 243 -18.30 15.12 -22.12
C ALA A 243 -19.58 15.72 -21.51
N GLN A 244 -20.29 14.98 -20.66
CA GLN A 244 -21.49 15.47 -19.94
C GLN A 244 -21.17 16.27 -18.67
N ARG A 245 -19.92 16.22 -18.20
CA ARG A 245 -19.46 16.91 -16.98
C ARG A 245 -18.68 18.20 -17.25
N GLY A 246 -18.31 18.46 -18.51
CA GLY A 246 -17.71 19.72 -18.97
C GLY A 246 -18.77 20.67 -19.48
#